data_AF-A0A7C3J8G2-F1
#
_entry.id   AF-A0A7C3J8G2-F1
#
_cell.length_a   1.000
_cell.length_b   1.000
_cell.length_c   1.000
_cell.angle_alpha   90.00
_cell.angle_beta   90.00
_cell.angle_gamma   90.00
#
_symmetry.space_group_name_H-M   'P 1'
#
loop_
_entity.id
_entity.type
_entity.pdbx_description
1 polymer ?
#
loop_
_entity_poly.entity_id
_entity_poly.type
_entity_poly.pdbx_seq_one_letter_code
_entity_poly.pdbx_strand_id
1 'polypeptide(L)'
;MAQEPKRLLILSCSQRKCSAPGHLPAIERYDGPQFKVLRKFLHEHSEAALNLSVYILSANFGLIPATQSIPHYDYKMTVQRAHELRPVVLNNFKSILTDSFYNQLFINLGQNYLSALAGYEQFIPSYIKIITSQGSLGRRQAELHDWLHHNLQQQSSDQPAPPVLKPIRFRSVEINITLEQILDLTYERLIDDQDKATSYQYWYVQLNDQRISPKWLVSQLTGLPVSSFHTTDARRVLQQLGIEVSHI
;
A
#
# COMPACT_ATOMS: atom_id res chain seq x y z
N MET A 1 -7.12 -1.56 -19.68
CA MET A 1 -7.28 -0.22 -19.09
C MET A 1 -6.28 -0.13 -17.97
N ALA A 2 -5.39 0.86 -17.94
CA ALA A 2 -4.42 1.00 -16.84
C ALA A 2 -5.20 1.18 -15.53
N GLN A 3 -4.84 0.43 -14.49
CA GLN A 3 -5.52 0.49 -13.21
C GLN A 3 -5.14 1.82 -12.56
N GLU A 4 -6.12 2.60 -12.10
CA GLU A 4 -5.79 3.84 -11.40
C GLU A 4 -4.98 3.51 -10.13
N PRO A 5 -3.93 4.29 -9.84
CA PRO A 5 -3.02 3.92 -8.78
C PRO A 5 -3.72 4.01 -7.41
N LYS A 6 -3.73 2.89 -6.70
CA LYS A 6 -4.44 2.73 -5.42
C LYS A 6 -3.76 3.53 -4.32
N ARG A 7 -4.56 4.22 -3.50
CA ARG A 7 -4.11 4.96 -2.32
C ARG A 7 -4.46 4.20 -1.05
N LEU A 8 -3.58 4.29 -0.04
CA LEU A 8 -3.81 3.72 1.29
C LEU A 8 -3.98 4.83 2.32
N LEU A 9 -5.08 4.79 3.06
CA LEU A 9 -5.37 5.68 4.18
C LEU A 9 -5.37 4.89 5.49
N ILE A 10 -4.59 5.34 6.48
CA ILE A 10 -4.62 4.82 7.85
C ILE A 10 -5.13 5.90 8.79
N LEU A 11 -6.26 5.65 9.45
CA LEU A 11 -6.87 6.54 10.45
C LEU A 11 -6.77 5.98 11.86
N SER A 12 -6.65 6.84 12.86
CA SER A 12 -6.87 6.43 14.25
C SER A 12 -8.36 6.24 14.52
N CYS A 13 -8.72 5.23 15.32
CA CYS A 13 -10.10 5.09 15.78
C CYS A 13 -10.55 6.31 16.61
N SER A 14 -11.86 6.60 16.63
CA SER A 14 -12.40 7.73 17.39
C SER A 14 -12.95 7.33 18.75
N GLN A 15 -12.85 8.24 19.72
CA GLN A 15 -13.52 8.09 21.01
C GLN A 15 -15.04 8.00 20.83
N ARG A 16 -15.63 8.97 20.09
CA ARG A 16 -17.04 8.95 19.72
C ARG A 16 -17.33 7.77 18.79
N LYS A 17 -18.35 6.97 19.12
CA LYS A 17 -18.83 5.84 18.33
C LYS A 17 -20.34 5.91 18.19
N CYS A 18 -20.88 5.41 17.08
CA CYS A 18 -22.31 5.27 16.88
C CYS A 18 -22.88 4.29 17.93
N SER A 19 -23.94 4.70 18.63
CA SER A 19 -24.59 3.92 19.69
C SER A 19 -25.57 2.88 19.19
N ALA A 20 -25.81 2.79 17.87
CA ALA A 20 -26.70 1.79 17.30
C ALA A 20 -26.26 0.37 17.73
N PRO A 21 -27.20 -0.49 18.13
CA PRO A 21 -26.89 -1.81 18.67
C PRO A 21 -26.28 -2.73 17.59
N GLY A 22 -25.75 -3.87 18.03
CA GLY A 22 -25.17 -4.87 17.14
C GLY A 22 -23.76 -4.51 16.67
N HIS A 23 -23.36 -5.08 15.53
CA HIS A 23 -22.08 -4.79 14.89
C HIS A 23 -22.29 -3.87 13.70
N LEU A 24 -21.33 -2.97 13.46
CA LEU A 24 -21.33 -2.05 12.31
C LEU A 24 -19.95 -2.09 11.66
N PRO A 25 -19.85 -1.86 10.33
CA PRO A 25 -18.57 -1.57 9.70
C PRO A 25 -17.79 -0.52 10.49
N ALA A 26 -16.49 -0.70 10.66
CA ALA A 26 -15.66 0.19 11.47
C ALA A 26 -15.80 1.67 11.07
N ILE A 27 -15.93 1.95 9.77
CA ILE A 27 -16.17 3.30 9.24
C ILE A 27 -17.52 3.92 9.67
N GLU A 28 -18.51 3.10 9.96
CA GLU A 28 -19.83 3.51 10.47
C GLU A 28 -19.85 3.54 12.00
N ARG A 29 -19.12 2.62 12.65
CA ARG A 29 -19.01 2.56 14.11
C ARG A 29 -18.29 3.79 14.64
N TYR A 30 -17.16 4.17 14.05
CA TYR A 30 -16.41 5.34 14.50
C TYR A 30 -17.02 6.62 13.95
N ASP A 31 -17.29 7.58 14.84
CA ASP A 31 -18.00 8.80 14.48
C ASP A 31 -17.21 10.09 14.78
N GLY A 32 -15.88 10.03 14.86
CA GLY A 32 -15.06 11.24 14.98
C GLY A 32 -15.18 12.19 13.77
N PRO A 33 -14.74 13.46 13.89
CA PRO A 33 -14.78 14.42 12.77
C PRO A 33 -14.12 13.93 11.48
N GLN A 34 -12.99 13.22 11.60
CA GLN A 34 -12.29 12.62 10.46
C GLN A 34 -13.11 11.56 9.73
N PHE A 35 -13.90 10.76 10.47
CA PHE A 35 -14.80 9.77 9.87
C PHE A 35 -15.97 10.42 9.15
N LYS A 36 -16.43 11.59 9.61
CA LYS A 36 -17.44 12.38 8.88
C LYS A 36 -16.89 12.91 7.55
N VAL A 37 -15.67 13.43 7.55
CA VAL A 37 -14.97 13.85 6.32
C VAL A 37 -14.81 12.67 5.36
N LEU A 38 -14.30 11.54 5.85
CA LEU A 38 -14.10 10.34 5.03
C LEU A 38 -15.42 9.82 4.45
N ARG A 39 -16.47 9.64 5.26
CA ARG A 39 -17.76 9.16 4.77
C ARG A 39 -18.38 10.12 3.75
N LYS A 40 -18.26 11.43 3.96
CA LYS A 40 -18.70 12.44 3.00
C LYS A 40 -17.98 12.26 1.66
N PHE A 41 -16.64 12.16 1.67
CA PHE A 41 -15.85 11.91 0.46
C PHE A 41 -16.26 10.63 -0.27
N LEU A 42 -16.39 9.51 0.46
CA LEU A 42 -16.76 8.22 -0.14
C LEU A 42 -18.17 8.25 -0.76
N HIS A 43 -19.09 9.03 -0.19
CA HIS A 43 -20.43 9.21 -0.71
C HIS A 43 -20.46 10.10 -1.96
N GLU A 44 -19.71 11.21 -1.95
CA GLU A 44 -19.71 12.20 -3.04
C GLU A 44 -18.82 11.80 -4.23
N HIS A 45 -17.84 10.91 -4.01
CA HIS A 45 -16.83 10.55 -5.01
C HIS A 45 -16.65 9.02 -5.12
N SER A 46 -17.72 8.32 -5.50
CA SER A 46 -17.76 6.85 -5.56
C SER A 46 -16.71 6.23 -6.48
N GLU A 47 -16.38 6.85 -7.61
CA GLU A 47 -15.33 6.36 -8.52
C GLU A 47 -13.94 6.45 -7.86
N ALA A 48 -13.60 7.61 -7.28
CA ALA A 48 -12.34 7.80 -6.57
C ALA A 48 -12.24 6.92 -5.30
N ALA A 49 -13.38 6.52 -4.72
CA ALA A 49 -13.45 5.60 -3.60
C ALA A 49 -13.01 4.17 -3.97
N LEU A 50 -13.19 3.73 -5.23
CA LEU A 50 -12.75 2.40 -5.68
C LEU A 50 -11.22 2.24 -5.58
N ASN A 51 -10.48 3.35 -5.74
CA ASN A 51 -9.03 3.37 -5.70
C ASN A 51 -8.47 3.80 -4.32
N LEU A 52 -9.29 3.73 -3.27
CA LEU A 52 -8.91 4.09 -1.91
C LEU A 52 -9.12 2.90 -0.94
N SER A 53 -8.03 2.34 -0.45
CA SER A 53 -8.07 1.43 0.70
C SER A 53 -8.05 2.23 1.99
N VAL A 54 -8.97 1.90 2.90
CA VAL A 54 -9.04 2.54 4.23
C VAL A 54 -8.84 1.50 5.32
N TYR A 55 -7.87 1.76 6.18
CA TYR A 55 -7.61 1.00 7.39
C TYR A 55 -7.67 1.89 8.62
N ILE A 56 -8.06 1.29 9.74
CA ILE A 56 -8.29 1.99 11.00
C ILE A 56 -7.47 1.30 12.09
N LEU A 57 -6.59 2.07 12.74
CA LEU A 57 -5.85 1.62 13.90
C LEU A 57 -6.71 1.81 15.15
N SER A 58 -7.18 0.69 15.70
CA SER A 58 -8.05 0.59 16.86
C SER A 58 -7.28 0.14 18.11
N ALA A 59 -7.60 0.75 19.26
CA ALA A 59 -7.09 0.29 20.55
C ALA A 59 -7.54 -1.12 20.92
N ASN A 60 -8.71 -1.56 20.41
CA ASN A 60 -9.27 -2.86 20.73
C ASN A 60 -8.91 -3.92 19.69
N PHE A 61 -8.91 -3.54 18.40
CA PHE A 61 -8.81 -4.49 17.29
C PHE A 61 -7.48 -4.44 16.53
N GLY A 62 -6.55 -3.55 16.89
CA GLY A 62 -5.33 -3.35 16.11
C GLY A 62 -5.62 -2.65 14.78
N LEU A 63 -4.88 -2.97 13.72
CA LEU A 63 -5.06 -2.40 12.40
C LEU A 63 -6.07 -3.24 11.60
N ILE A 64 -7.24 -2.65 11.31
CA ILE A 64 -8.37 -3.34 10.68
C ILE A 64 -8.89 -2.60 9.45
N PRO A 65 -9.45 -3.29 8.44
CA PRO A 65 -10.07 -2.61 7.31
C PRO A 65 -11.32 -1.84 7.76
N ALA A 66 -11.62 -0.74 7.07
CA ALA A 66 -12.76 0.12 7.35
C ALA A 66 -14.13 -0.59 7.28
N THR A 67 -14.19 -1.68 6.52
CA THR A 67 -15.39 -2.51 6.33
C THR A 67 -15.58 -3.57 7.43
N GLN A 68 -14.58 -3.79 8.29
CA GLN A 68 -14.67 -4.81 9.34
C GLN A 68 -15.83 -4.49 10.29
N SER A 69 -16.72 -5.46 10.47
CA SER A 69 -17.86 -5.36 11.38
C SER A 69 -17.39 -5.42 12.84
N ILE A 70 -17.66 -4.39 13.63
CA ILE A 70 -17.22 -4.27 15.02
C ILE A 70 -18.36 -3.88 15.97
N PRO A 71 -18.35 -4.41 17.22
CA PRO A 71 -19.32 -4.03 18.24
C PRO A 71 -19.04 -2.62 18.78
N HIS A 72 -19.98 -2.09 19.55
CA HIS A 72 -19.72 -0.92 20.36
C HIS A 72 -18.73 -1.26 21.50
N TYR A 73 -17.78 -0.37 21.78
CA TYR A 73 -16.82 -0.53 22.87
C TYR A 73 -16.30 0.83 23.34
N ASP A 74 -15.78 0.87 24.56
CA ASP A 74 -15.03 2.03 25.06
C ASP A 74 -13.65 1.60 25.57
N TYR A 75 -12.65 1.82 24.74
CA TYR A 75 -11.26 1.50 25.08
C TYR A 75 -10.33 2.50 24.40
N LYS A 76 -9.53 3.19 25.21
CA LYS A 76 -8.65 4.29 24.78
C LYS A 76 -7.25 3.76 24.48
N MET A 77 -6.65 4.25 23.39
CA MET A 77 -5.25 3.98 23.09
C MET A 77 -4.34 4.71 24.09
N THR A 78 -3.69 3.94 24.96
CA THR A 78 -2.58 4.38 25.81
C THR A 78 -1.24 4.04 25.14
N VAL A 79 -0.14 4.63 25.60
CA VAL A 79 1.19 4.29 25.11
C VAL A 79 1.49 2.80 25.37
N GLN A 80 1.20 2.31 26.57
CA GLN A 80 1.35 0.88 26.91
C GLN A 80 0.56 -0.01 25.94
N ARG A 81 -0.72 0.32 25.70
CA ARG A 81 -1.55 -0.45 24.77
C ARG A 81 -0.99 -0.43 23.34
N ALA A 82 -0.44 0.71 22.92
CA ALA A 82 0.19 0.82 21.62
C ALA A 82 1.42 -0.09 21.50
N HIS A 83 2.24 -0.20 22.56
CA HIS A 83 3.36 -1.14 22.59
C HIS A 83 2.90 -2.61 22.53
N GLU A 84 1.86 -2.98 23.28
CA GLU A 84 1.27 -4.32 23.24
C GLU A 84 0.78 -4.70 21.84
N LEU A 85 0.13 -3.75 21.15
CA LEU A 85 -0.40 -3.96 19.80
C LEU A 85 0.66 -3.92 18.70
N ARG A 86 1.83 -3.32 18.94
CA ARG A 86 2.82 -3.06 17.89
C ARG A 86 3.19 -4.29 17.06
N PRO A 87 3.49 -5.47 17.63
CA PRO A 87 3.89 -6.62 16.82
C PRO A 87 2.81 -7.05 15.82
N VAL A 88 1.55 -7.13 16.28
CA VAL A 88 0.42 -7.51 15.40
C VAL A 88 0.09 -6.39 14.40
N VAL A 89 0.20 -5.13 14.80
CA VAL A 89 -0.03 -3.99 13.91
C VAL A 89 1.00 -3.94 12.78
N LEU A 90 2.28 -4.15 13.08
CA LEU A 90 3.33 -4.16 12.05
C LEU A 90 3.19 -5.35 11.10
N ASN A 91 2.83 -6.53 11.61
CA ASN A 91 2.56 -7.69 10.76
C ASN A 91 1.38 -7.43 9.82
N ASN A 92 0.26 -6.92 10.34
CA ASN A 92 -0.89 -6.57 9.50
C ASN A 92 -0.54 -5.47 8.50
N PHE A 93 0.23 -4.45 8.91
CA PHE A 93 0.68 -3.39 8.02
C PHE A 93 1.52 -3.95 6.85
N LYS A 94 2.45 -4.87 7.15
CA LYS A 94 3.22 -5.57 6.13
C LYS A 94 2.32 -6.33 5.16
N SER A 95 1.37 -7.13 5.67
CA SER A 95 0.41 -7.86 4.83
C SER A 95 -0.40 -6.92 3.93
N ILE A 96 -0.88 -5.79 4.47
CA ILE A 96 -1.62 -4.81 3.67
C ILE A 96 -0.79 -4.31 2.49
N LEU A 97 0.49 -4.02 2.70
CA LEU A 97 1.39 -3.55 1.64
C LEU A 97 1.76 -4.65 0.64
N THR A 98 1.72 -5.93 1.03
CA THR A 98 1.96 -7.06 0.12
C THR A 98 0.71 -7.49 -0.64
N ASP A 99 -0.48 -7.23 -0.11
CA ASP A 99 -1.74 -7.69 -0.73
C ASP A 99 -2.24 -6.74 -1.82
N SER A 100 -1.65 -5.56 -1.95
CA SER A 100 -2.09 -4.53 -2.91
C SER A 100 -0.98 -3.55 -3.23
N PHE A 101 -0.92 -3.13 -4.49
CA PHE A 101 -0.04 -2.05 -4.90
C PHE A 101 -0.61 -0.69 -4.47
N TYR A 102 0.15 0.07 -3.69
CA TYR A 102 -0.19 1.44 -3.34
C TYR A 102 0.88 2.39 -3.84
N ASN A 103 0.50 3.51 -4.47
CA ASN A 103 1.45 4.56 -4.84
C ASN A 103 1.59 5.65 -3.75
N GLN A 104 0.59 5.74 -2.86
CA GLN A 104 0.56 6.72 -1.78
C GLN A 104 0.02 6.09 -0.51
N LEU A 105 0.63 6.48 0.60
CA LEU A 105 0.21 6.15 1.95
C LEU A 105 0.01 7.44 2.74
N PHE A 106 -1.21 7.65 3.23
CA PHE A 106 -1.54 8.73 4.14
C PHE A 106 -1.79 8.21 5.56
N ILE A 107 -0.98 8.64 6.50
CA ILE A 107 -1.04 8.24 7.91
C ILE A 107 -1.61 9.39 8.73
N ASN A 108 -2.84 9.23 9.21
CA ASN A 108 -3.51 10.18 10.09
C ASN A 108 -3.71 9.60 11.49
N LEU A 109 -2.62 9.56 12.24
CA LEU A 109 -2.57 8.98 13.58
C LEU A 109 -2.21 10.03 14.62
N GLY A 110 -2.83 9.94 15.80
CA GLY A 110 -2.39 10.71 16.97
C GLY A 110 -1.13 10.09 17.59
N GLN A 111 -0.45 10.82 18.47
CA GLN A 111 0.85 10.40 19.03
C GLN A 111 0.85 8.98 19.61
N ASN A 112 -0.11 8.64 20.47
CA ASN A 112 -0.19 7.29 21.07
C ASN A 112 -0.43 6.21 20.00
N TYR A 113 -1.17 6.53 18.93
CA TYR A 113 -1.44 5.59 17.84
C TYR A 113 -0.20 5.39 16.97
N LEU A 114 0.58 6.45 16.70
CA LEU A 114 1.86 6.33 16.00
C LEU A 114 2.81 5.40 16.74
N SER A 115 2.80 5.36 18.07
CA SER A 115 3.60 4.42 18.85
C SER A 115 3.28 2.95 18.55
N ALA A 116 2.06 2.62 18.12
CA ALA A 116 1.68 1.27 17.71
C ALA A 116 2.19 0.91 16.30
N LEU A 117 2.51 1.92 15.49
CA LEU A 117 3.02 1.76 14.13
C LEU A 117 4.54 2.01 14.04
N ALA A 118 5.22 2.34 15.14
CA ALA A 118 6.65 2.67 15.13
C ALA A 118 7.50 1.56 14.49
N GLY A 119 8.36 1.94 13.54
CA GLY A 119 9.18 1.01 12.76
C GLY A 119 8.50 0.51 11.48
N TYR A 120 7.39 1.11 11.06
CA TYR A 120 6.71 0.78 9.82
C TYR A 120 7.51 1.16 8.57
N GLU A 121 8.39 2.14 8.69
CA GLU A 121 9.18 2.71 7.61
C GLU A 121 10.04 1.66 6.90
N GLN A 122 10.50 0.64 7.65
CA GLN A 122 11.31 -0.47 7.11
C GLN A 122 10.53 -1.39 6.15
N PHE A 123 9.20 -1.34 6.17
CA PHE A 123 8.33 -2.16 5.33
C PHE A 123 7.81 -1.41 4.12
N ILE A 124 8.10 -0.11 4.00
CA ILE A 124 7.57 0.70 2.91
C ILE A 124 8.54 0.64 1.72
N PRO A 125 8.07 0.15 0.56
CA PRO A 125 8.83 0.26 -0.67
C PRO A 125 9.10 1.72 -1.04
N SER A 126 10.28 1.99 -1.60
CA SER A 126 10.74 3.36 -1.93
C SER A 126 9.86 4.12 -2.92
N TYR A 127 9.00 3.42 -3.67
CA TYR A 127 8.09 4.02 -4.64
C TYR A 127 6.81 4.58 -4.01
N ILE A 128 6.49 4.22 -2.76
CA ILE A 128 5.29 4.72 -2.08
C ILE A 128 5.57 6.11 -1.54
N LYS A 129 4.81 7.10 -2.00
CA LYS A 129 4.84 8.44 -1.40
C LYS A 129 4.12 8.41 -0.04
N ILE A 130 4.87 8.67 1.03
CA ILE A 130 4.34 8.71 2.39
C ILE A 130 3.96 10.14 2.77
N ILE A 131 2.79 10.31 3.34
CA ILE A 131 2.31 11.59 3.89
C ILE A 131 1.80 11.31 5.31
N THR A 132 2.43 11.91 6.30
CA THR A 132 2.03 11.76 7.71
C THR A 132 1.46 13.08 8.21
N SER A 133 0.20 13.06 8.65
CA SER A 133 -0.45 14.25 9.19
C SER A 133 0.16 14.63 10.54
N GLN A 134 0.35 15.92 10.81
CA GLN A 134 0.97 16.40 12.05
C GLN A 134 0.16 17.52 12.70
N GLY A 135 0.36 17.72 14.00
CA GLY A 135 -0.23 18.82 14.76
C GLY A 135 -1.65 18.55 15.28
N SER A 136 -2.41 19.63 15.44
CA SER A 136 -3.71 19.61 16.12
C SER A 136 -4.75 18.75 15.39
N LEU A 137 -5.81 18.34 16.10
CA LEU A 137 -6.89 17.54 15.50
C LEU A 137 -7.52 18.26 14.29
N GLY A 138 -7.75 19.56 14.39
CA GLY A 138 -8.29 20.37 13.30
C GLY A 138 -7.36 20.44 12.09
N ARG A 139 -6.05 20.61 12.32
CA ARG A 139 -5.04 20.59 11.24
C ARG A 139 -5.01 19.23 10.54
N ARG A 140 -4.95 18.14 11.30
CA ARG A 140 -4.97 16.78 10.74
C ARG A 140 -6.27 16.47 9.98
N GLN A 141 -7.39 17.05 10.39
CA GLN A 141 -8.65 16.94 9.66
C GLN A 141 -8.61 17.71 8.33
N ALA A 142 -8.05 18.91 8.30
CA ALA A 142 -7.85 19.69 7.07
C ALA A 142 -6.89 18.96 6.11
N GLU A 143 -5.76 18.46 6.61
CA GLU A 143 -4.80 17.69 5.82
C GLU A 143 -5.43 16.41 5.24
N LEU A 144 -6.30 15.72 5.99
CA LEU A 144 -7.06 14.58 5.49
C LEU A 144 -8.02 14.99 4.36
N HIS A 145 -8.77 16.07 4.57
CA HIS A 145 -9.69 16.58 3.55
C HIS A 145 -8.94 16.91 2.26
N ASP A 146 -7.89 17.73 2.36
CA ASP A 146 -7.13 18.17 1.19
C ASP A 146 -6.51 16.99 0.45
N TRP A 147 -5.95 16.01 1.17
CA TRP A 147 -5.39 14.81 0.57
C TRP A 147 -6.43 13.94 -0.16
N LEU A 148 -7.63 13.77 0.43
CA LEU A 148 -8.70 13.01 -0.21
C LEU A 148 -9.11 13.66 -1.55
N HIS A 149 -9.24 14.99 -1.57
CA HIS A 149 -9.69 15.76 -2.72
C HIS A 149 -8.58 16.14 -3.73
N HIS A 150 -7.29 16.01 -3.39
CA HIS A 150 -6.18 16.46 -4.24
C HIS A 150 -6.15 15.80 -5.63
N ASN A 151 -6.47 14.50 -5.72
CA ASN A 151 -6.50 13.79 -7.00
C ASN A 151 -7.70 14.15 -7.88
N LEU A 152 -8.80 14.65 -7.30
CA LEU A 152 -9.95 15.10 -8.09
C LEU A 152 -9.61 16.36 -8.90
N GLN A 153 -8.69 17.19 -8.40
CA GLN A 153 -8.23 18.40 -9.08
C GLN A 153 -7.25 18.09 -10.23
N GLN A 154 -6.49 17.00 -10.15
CA GLN A 154 -5.57 16.55 -11.21
C GLN A 154 -6.24 15.65 -12.27
N GLN A 155 -7.44 15.13 -12.02
CA GLN A 155 -8.23 14.41 -13.02
C GLN A 155 -8.84 15.33 -14.10
N SER A 156 -8.84 16.66 -13.89
CA SER A 156 -9.45 17.63 -14.83
C SER A 156 -8.47 18.29 -15.81
N SER A 157 -7.17 18.18 -15.59
CA SER A 157 -6.12 18.71 -16.49
C SER A 157 -4.78 18.11 -16.10
N ASP A 158 -4.12 17.45 -17.06
CA ASP A 158 -2.81 16.81 -16.91
C ASP A 158 -2.72 15.74 -15.82
N GLN A 159 -3.04 14.48 -16.19
CA GLN A 159 -2.51 13.34 -15.45
C GLN A 159 -0.96 13.38 -15.55
N PRO A 160 -0.21 13.46 -14.44
CA PRO A 160 1.19 13.09 -14.49
C PRO A 160 1.21 11.60 -14.79
N ALA A 161 1.92 11.20 -15.86
CA ALA A 161 2.15 9.80 -16.16
C ALA A 161 2.62 9.08 -14.88
N PRO A 162 2.18 7.82 -14.63
CA PRO A 162 2.70 7.00 -13.54
C PRO A 162 4.24 7.08 -13.56
N PRO A 163 4.93 7.07 -12.40
CA PRO A 163 6.37 7.27 -12.35
C PRO A 163 7.05 6.32 -13.32
N VAL A 164 7.41 6.86 -14.49
CA VAL A 164 8.11 6.12 -15.52
C VAL A 164 9.49 5.91 -14.92
N LEU A 165 9.76 4.68 -14.49
CA LEU A 165 11.12 4.27 -14.17
C LEU A 165 11.98 4.73 -15.35
N LYS A 166 13.06 5.47 -15.09
CA LYS A 166 13.93 5.98 -16.16
C LYS A 166 14.17 4.84 -17.15
N PRO A 167 13.92 5.03 -18.46
CA PRO A 167 14.06 3.94 -19.43
C PRO A 167 15.43 3.29 -19.27
N ILE A 168 15.44 2.02 -18.90
CA ILE A 168 16.67 1.25 -18.75
C ILE A 168 16.90 0.51 -20.05
N ARG A 169 18.07 0.76 -20.66
CA ARG A 169 18.53 -0.10 -21.74
C ARG A 169 19.21 -1.31 -21.15
N PHE A 170 18.63 -2.47 -21.41
CA PHE A 170 19.26 -3.75 -21.16
C PHE A 170 19.55 -4.42 -22.50
N ARG A 171 20.84 -4.48 -22.85
CA ARG A 171 21.30 -4.86 -24.20
C ARG A 171 20.62 -3.95 -25.25
N SER A 172 19.96 -4.54 -26.25
CA SER A 172 19.26 -3.81 -27.31
C SER A 172 17.78 -3.53 -27.00
N VAL A 173 17.32 -3.87 -25.79
CA VAL A 173 15.92 -3.70 -25.38
C VAL A 173 15.80 -2.51 -24.43
N GLU A 174 14.88 -1.62 -24.76
CA GLU A 174 14.53 -0.49 -23.90
C GLU A 174 13.36 -0.90 -23.01
N ILE A 175 13.61 -0.99 -21.71
CA ILE A 175 12.62 -1.34 -20.71
C ILE A 175 11.98 -0.03 -20.24
N ASN A 176 10.78 0.23 -20.73
CA ASN A 176 9.97 1.40 -20.41
C ASN A 176 8.61 0.94 -19.87
N ILE A 177 8.64 0.34 -18.69
CA ILE A 177 7.49 -0.31 -18.06
C ILE A 177 7.38 0.15 -16.61
N THR A 178 6.16 0.43 -16.16
CA THR A 178 5.88 0.83 -14.77
C THR A 178 5.86 -0.40 -13.86
N LEU A 179 6.04 -0.22 -12.55
CA LEU A 179 5.98 -1.34 -11.61
C LEU A 179 4.61 -2.06 -11.62
N GLU A 180 3.52 -1.32 -11.86
CA GLU A 180 2.18 -1.90 -12.08
C GLU A 180 2.17 -2.85 -13.28
N GLN A 181 2.69 -2.40 -14.42
CA GLN A 181 2.78 -3.22 -15.62
C GLN A 181 3.73 -4.42 -15.45
N ILE A 182 4.78 -4.28 -14.62
CA ILE A 182 5.66 -5.40 -14.24
C ILE A 182 4.85 -6.45 -13.47
N LEU A 183 4.00 -6.03 -12.53
CA LEU A 183 3.16 -6.93 -11.74
C LEU A 183 2.11 -7.62 -12.62
N ASP A 184 1.38 -6.87 -13.45
CA ASP A 184 0.38 -7.43 -14.37
C ASP A 184 1.00 -8.48 -15.29
N LEU A 185 2.13 -8.14 -15.92
CA LEU A 185 2.90 -9.06 -16.76
C LEU A 185 3.33 -10.30 -15.97
N THR A 186 3.76 -10.11 -14.71
CA THR A 186 4.20 -11.22 -13.87
C THR A 186 3.03 -12.14 -13.55
N TYR A 187 1.87 -11.60 -13.19
CA TYR A 187 0.66 -12.36 -12.88
C TYR A 187 0.12 -13.14 -14.08
N GLU A 188 0.03 -12.50 -15.25
CA GLU A 188 -0.39 -13.16 -16.49
C GLU A 188 0.53 -14.34 -16.83
N ARG A 189 1.85 -14.16 -16.68
CA ARG A 189 2.86 -15.15 -17.06
C ARG A 189 3.11 -16.22 -16.02
N LEU A 190 2.80 -15.96 -14.75
CA LEU A 190 2.88 -16.94 -13.67
C LEU A 190 1.88 -18.09 -13.85
N ILE A 191 0.74 -17.83 -14.47
CA ILE A 191 -0.28 -18.84 -14.79
C ILE A 191 0.27 -19.87 -15.79
N ASP A 192 1.08 -19.41 -16.74
CA ASP A 192 1.59 -20.24 -17.85
C ASP A 192 2.97 -20.88 -17.56
N ASP A 193 3.77 -20.30 -16.67
CA ASP A 193 5.19 -20.65 -16.52
C ASP A 193 5.68 -20.75 -15.06
N GLN A 194 4.81 -21.22 -14.16
CA GLN A 194 5.04 -21.28 -12.71
C GLN A 194 6.33 -22.04 -12.32
N ASP A 195 6.65 -23.14 -13.00
CA ASP A 195 7.84 -23.95 -12.74
C ASP A 195 9.14 -23.18 -13.02
N LYS A 196 9.16 -22.36 -14.09
CA LYS A 196 10.34 -21.52 -14.40
C LYS A 196 10.38 -20.26 -13.54
N ALA A 197 9.21 -19.71 -13.20
CA ALA A 197 9.11 -18.55 -12.33
C ALA A 197 9.68 -18.83 -10.94
N THR A 198 9.51 -20.05 -10.42
CA THR A 198 10.03 -20.47 -9.10
C THR A 198 11.43 -21.10 -9.15
N SER A 199 12.02 -21.25 -10.34
CA SER A 199 13.36 -21.80 -10.52
C SER A 199 14.46 -20.78 -10.17
N TYR A 200 14.78 -20.67 -8.88
CA TYR A 200 15.91 -19.91 -8.34
C TYR A 200 16.65 -20.68 -7.24
N GLN A 201 17.96 -20.42 -7.10
CA GLN A 201 18.81 -21.12 -6.12
C GLN A 201 19.21 -20.26 -4.92
N TYR A 202 19.52 -18.98 -5.16
CA TYR A 202 20.12 -18.11 -4.14
C TYR A 202 19.45 -16.74 -4.05
N TRP A 203 18.83 -16.28 -5.13
CA TRP A 203 18.28 -14.93 -5.24
C TRP A 203 16.83 -14.99 -5.69
N TYR A 204 15.96 -14.21 -5.04
CA TYR A 204 14.55 -14.12 -5.39
C TYR A 204 14.07 -12.67 -5.36
N VAL A 205 13.04 -12.39 -6.15
CA VAL A 205 12.23 -11.17 -6.02
C VAL A 205 10.99 -11.55 -5.23
N GLN A 206 10.70 -10.80 -4.17
CA GLN A 206 9.45 -10.95 -3.44
C GLN A 206 8.41 -10.06 -4.12
N LEU A 207 7.42 -10.67 -4.79
CA LEU A 207 6.23 -9.97 -5.27
C LEU A 207 5.04 -10.54 -4.52
N ASN A 208 4.47 -9.72 -3.63
CA ASN A 208 3.36 -10.09 -2.76
C ASN A 208 3.72 -11.34 -1.94
N ASP A 209 2.95 -12.43 -2.01
CA ASP A 209 3.24 -13.69 -1.31
C ASP A 209 4.13 -14.66 -2.11
N GLN A 210 4.57 -14.28 -3.32
CA GLN A 210 5.33 -15.16 -4.19
C GLN A 210 6.81 -14.77 -4.30
N ARG A 211 7.66 -15.80 -4.27
CA ARG A 211 9.08 -15.67 -4.56
C ARG A 211 9.31 -16.12 -6.00
N ILE A 212 9.89 -15.23 -6.80
CA ILE A 212 10.17 -15.51 -8.20
C ILE A 212 11.64 -15.31 -8.54
N SER A 213 12.07 -16.00 -9.58
CA SER A 213 13.41 -15.95 -10.13
C SER A 213 13.69 -14.56 -10.75
N PRO A 214 14.75 -13.86 -10.34
CA PRO A 214 15.13 -12.58 -10.92
C PRO A 214 15.38 -12.69 -12.43
N LYS A 215 15.93 -13.81 -12.88
CA LYS A 215 16.20 -14.04 -14.30
C LYS A 215 14.92 -14.23 -15.09
N TRP A 216 13.97 -14.99 -14.54
CA TRP A 216 12.68 -15.18 -15.18
C TRP A 216 11.95 -13.85 -15.32
N LEU A 217 11.90 -13.03 -14.26
CA LEU A 217 11.26 -11.72 -14.31
C LEU A 217 11.87 -10.84 -15.42
N VAL A 218 13.20 -10.72 -15.47
CA VAL A 218 13.88 -9.94 -16.53
C VAL A 218 13.64 -10.52 -17.92
N SER A 219 13.49 -11.84 -18.07
CA SER A 219 13.13 -12.44 -19.36
C SER A 219 11.73 -12.05 -19.81
N GLN A 220 10.77 -11.94 -18.89
CA GLN A 220 9.43 -11.46 -19.22
C GLN A 220 9.47 -9.97 -19.61
N LEU A 221 10.24 -9.15 -18.89
CA LEU A 221 10.35 -7.71 -19.17
C LEU A 221 11.04 -7.38 -20.50
N THR A 222 11.91 -8.26 -20.97
CA THR A 222 12.76 -7.97 -22.14
C THR A 222 12.46 -8.84 -23.36
N GLY A 223 11.70 -9.92 -23.18
CA GLY A 223 11.53 -10.98 -24.19
C GLY A 223 12.81 -11.80 -24.45
N LEU A 224 13.91 -11.52 -23.74
CA LEU A 224 15.17 -12.23 -23.93
C LEU A 224 15.15 -13.57 -23.17
N PRO A 225 15.65 -14.65 -23.76
CA PRO A 225 15.66 -15.94 -23.07
C PRO A 225 16.56 -15.90 -21.84
N VAL A 226 16.18 -16.60 -20.76
CA VAL A 226 16.96 -16.64 -19.52
C VAL A 226 18.41 -17.12 -19.72
N SER A 227 18.71 -17.87 -20.80
CA SER A 227 20.08 -18.29 -21.14
C SER A 227 20.98 -17.14 -21.63
N SER A 228 20.40 -16.01 -22.06
CA SER A 228 21.13 -14.89 -22.68
C SER A 228 21.76 -13.90 -21.69
N PHE A 229 21.59 -14.08 -20.38
CA PHE A 229 22.17 -13.20 -19.37
C PHE A 229 22.37 -13.91 -18.03
N HIS A 230 23.23 -13.37 -17.17
CA HIS A 230 23.51 -13.93 -15.85
C HIS A 230 22.57 -13.39 -14.78
N THR A 231 22.51 -14.08 -13.64
CA THR A 231 21.70 -13.65 -12.48
C THR A 231 22.18 -12.31 -11.93
N THR A 232 23.47 -12.00 -12.03
CA THR A 232 24.05 -10.70 -11.68
C THR A 232 23.52 -9.58 -12.58
N ASP A 233 23.39 -9.83 -13.88
CA ASP A 233 22.80 -8.88 -14.83
C ASP A 233 21.34 -8.59 -14.48
N ALA A 234 20.58 -9.66 -14.22
CA ALA A 234 19.16 -9.55 -13.88
C ALA A 234 18.95 -8.73 -12.59
N ARG A 235 19.76 -8.99 -11.56
CA ARG A 235 19.74 -8.24 -10.31
C ARG A 235 20.00 -6.76 -10.51
N ARG A 236 21.01 -6.41 -11.31
CA ARG A 236 21.36 -5.01 -11.60
C ARG A 236 20.21 -4.29 -12.30
N VAL A 237 19.58 -4.92 -13.29
CA VAL A 237 18.42 -4.33 -14.01
C VAL A 237 17.26 -4.10 -13.06
N LEU A 238 16.91 -5.10 -12.23
CA LEU A 238 15.81 -4.98 -11.28
C LEU A 238 16.06 -3.90 -10.23
N GLN A 239 17.29 -3.80 -9.70
CA GLN A 239 17.67 -2.71 -8.79
C GLN A 239 17.57 -1.34 -9.44
N GLN A 240 17.94 -1.21 -10.73
CA GLN A 240 17.75 0.04 -11.48
C GLN A 240 16.27 0.38 -11.68
N LEU A 241 15.41 -0.64 -11.80
CA LEU A 241 13.95 -0.52 -11.82
C LEU A 241 13.35 -0.29 -10.42
N GLY A 242 14.17 -0.18 -9.37
CA GLY A 242 13.69 0.00 -7.98
C GLY A 242 13.06 -1.25 -7.37
N ILE A 243 13.29 -2.43 -7.96
CA ILE A 243 12.82 -3.72 -7.47
C ILE A 243 13.90 -4.34 -6.58
N GLU A 244 13.53 -4.66 -5.35
CA GLU A 244 14.43 -5.31 -4.40
C GLU A 244 14.63 -6.78 -4.76
N VAL A 245 15.89 -7.24 -4.70
CA VAL A 245 16.24 -8.66 -4.87
C VAL A 245 16.88 -9.15 -3.58
N SER A 246 16.28 -10.17 -2.98
CA SER A 246 16.71 -10.76 -1.71
C SER A 246 17.49 -12.05 -1.94
N HIS A 247 18.34 -12.41 -0.99
CA HIS A 247 19.04 -13.69 -0.95
C HIS A 247 18.29 -14.66 0.00
N ILE A 248 18.35 -15.97 -0.27
CA ILE A 248 17.79 -17.01 0.63
C ILE A 248 18.55 -17.06 1.96
#